data_AF-A0A7X5Q3F9-F1
#
_entry.id   AF-A0A7X5Q3F9-F1
#
_cell.length_a   1.000
_cell.length_b   1.000
_cell.length_c   1.000
_cell.angle_alpha   90.00
_cell.angle_beta   90.00
_cell.angle_gamma   90.00
#
_symmetry.space_group_name_H-M   'P 1'
#
loop_
_entity.id
_entity.type
_entity.pdbx_description
1 polymer ?
#
loop_
_entity_poly.entity_id
_entity_poly.type
_entity_poly.pdbx_seq_one_letter_code
_entity_poly.pdbx_strand_id
1 'polypeptide(L)'
;MEHPHDPYHVRPFPQQPHRGGKELITAISDLEAALSESIPDFEKIRETQERIHTATNTSNDDRLVDMIRQLSHGVDAYMETPEHTILEKVLQQLLKIRVELKHL
;
A
#
# COMPACT_ATOMS: atom_id res chain seq x y z
N MET A 1 19.69 -22.64 49.58
CA MET A 1 20.15 -23.47 48.44
C MET A 1 19.38 -22.99 47.23
N GLU A 2 20.06 -22.17 46.45
CA GLU A 2 19.53 -21.37 45.36
C GLU A 2 19.17 -22.25 44.16
N HIS A 3 17.95 -22.12 43.65
CA HIS A 3 17.63 -22.52 42.28
C HIS A 3 18.05 -21.35 41.38
N PRO A 4 19.02 -21.51 40.46
CA PRO A 4 19.44 -20.43 39.58
C PRO A 4 18.27 -20.07 38.65
N HIS A 5 17.91 -18.78 38.65
CA HIS A 5 17.07 -18.18 37.64
C HIS A 5 17.81 -18.24 36.30
N ASP A 6 17.32 -19.06 35.38
CA ASP A 6 17.77 -19.08 33.99
C ASP A 6 17.30 -17.78 33.29
N PRO A 7 18.20 -16.82 32.93
CA PRO A 7 17.78 -15.47 32.52
C PRO A 7 17.60 -15.31 31.00
N TYR A 8 17.61 -16.38 30.20
CA TYR A 8 17.59 -16.27 28.74
C TYR A 8 16.64 -17.26 28.06
N HIS A 9 15.33 -17.05 28.25
CA HIS A 9 14.33 -17.52 27.29
C HIS A 9 13.62 -16.33 26.64
N VAL A 10 14.40 -15.53 25.90
CA VAL A 10 13.84 -14.61 24.92
C VAL A 10 13.59 -15.42 23.64
N ARG A 11 12.33 -15.70 23.29
CA ARG A 11 11.87 -15.99 21.92
C ARG A 11 10.37 -16.36 21.88
N PRO A 12 9.62 -16.00 20.82
CA PRO A 12 9.78 -14.89 19.89
C PRO A 12 8.64 -13.85 20.06
N PHE A 13 8.88 -12.60 19.67
CA PHE A 13 7.77 -11.73 19.32
C PHE A 13 6.97 -12.44 18.21
N PRO A 14 5.63 -12.45 18.24
CA PRO A 14 4.87 -12.86 17.07
C PRO A 14 5.21 -11.85 15.97
N GLN A 15 6.13 -12.20 15.07
CA GLN A 15 6.19 -11.59 13.76
C GLN A 15 4.82 -11.89 13.16
N GLN A 16 3.89 -10.94 13.20
CA GLN A 16 2.62 -11.09 12.52
C GLN A 16 2.94 -11.27 11.04
N PRO A 17 2.84 -12.49 10.50
CA PRO A 17 3.19 -12.69 9.12
C PRO A 17 1.95 -12.22 8.33
N HIS A 18 2.15 -11.42 7.29
CA HIS A 18 1.13 -11.09 6.28
C HIS A 18 0.07 -10.00 6.57
N ARG A 19 0.10 -9.25 7.68
CA ARG A 19 -0.92 -8.20 7.90
C ARG A 19 -0.80 -7.04 6.90
N GLY A 20 0.41 -6.50 6.74
CA GLY A 20 0.69 -5.37 5.83
C GLY A 20 0.41 -5.64 4.35
N GLY A 21 0.75 -6.84 3.85
CA GLY A 21 0.51 -7.20 2.45
C GLY A 21 -0.98 -7.29 2.07
N LYS A 22 -1.81 -7.85 2.96
CA LYS A 22 -3.26 -7.93 2.74
C LYS A 22 -3.91 -6.55 2.83
N GLU A 23 -3.51 -5.74 3.80
CA GLU A 23 -3.99 -4.36 3.94
C GLU A 23 -3.63 -3.51 2.71
N LEU A 24 -2.44 -3.71 2.16
CA LEU A 24 -2.01 -3.05 0.94
C LEU A 24 -2.84 -3.45 -0.29
N ILE A 25 -3.11 -4.75 -0.48
CA ILE A 25 -3.98 -5.24 -1.57
C ILE A 25 -5.39 -4.60 -1.48
N THR A 26 -5.95 -4.54 -0.26
CA THR A 26 -7.25 -3.91 -0.04
C THR A 26 -7.20 -2.42 -0.34
N ALA A 27 -6.21 -1.69 0.18
CA ALA A 27 -6.10 -0.25 -0.03
C ALA A 27 -5.87 0.13 -1.51
N ILE A 28 -5.07 -0.65 -2.25
CA ILE A 28 -4.88 -0.49 -3.70
C ILE A 28 -6.20 -0.72 -4.46
N SER A 29 -7.00 -1.70 -4.03
CA SER A 29 -8.31 -1.96 -4.65
C SER A 29 -9.32 -0.85 -4.35
N ASP A 30 -9.32 -0.31 -3.13
CA ASP A 30 -10.15 0.85 -2.74
C ASP A 30 -9.81 2.08 -3.60
N LEU A 31 -8.51 2.32 -3.86
CA LEU A 31 -8.05 3.46 -4.66
C LEU A 31 -8.44 3.31 -6.13
N GLU A 32 -8.30 2.10 -6.71
CA GLU A 32 -8.78 1.80 -8.06
C GLU A 32 -10.27 2.07 -8.20
N ALA A 33 -11.07 1.65 -7.21
CA ALA A 33 -12.50 1.90 -7.19
C ALA A 33 -12.81 3.40 -7.16
N ALA A 34 -12.15 4.17 -6.26
CA ALA A 34 -12.36 5.60 -6.12
C ALA A 34 -11.98 6.41 -7.38
N LEU A 35 -10.90 6.00 -8.08
CA LEU A 35 -10.47 6.62 -9.33
C LEU A 35 -11.35 6.24 -10.52
N SER A 36 -12.00 5.08 -10.47
CA SER A 36 -12.89 4.60 -11.53
C SER A 36 -14.33 5.12 -11.38
N GLU A 37 -14.65 5.86 -10.31
CA GLU A 37 -15.96 6.48 -10.15
C GLU A 37 -16.15 7.59 -11.20
N SER A 38 -17.37 7.71 -11.75
CA SER A 38 -17.70 8.74 -12.76
C SER A 38 -17.45 10.17 -12.28
N ILE A 39 -17.48 10.38 -10.96
CA ILE A 39 -17.10 11.62 -10.29
C ILE A 39 -16.06 11.23 -9.23
N PRO A 40 -14.79 11.63 -9.38
CA PRO A 40 -13.75 11.25 -8.43
C PRO A 40 -13.98 11.96 -7.10
N ASP A 41 -14.08 11.18 -6.02
CA ASP A 41 -14.05 11.70 -4.66
C ASP A 41 -12.59 11.89 -4.22
N PHE A 42 -12.09 13.11 -4.39
CA PHE A 42 -10.70 13.44 -4.10
C PHE A 42 -10.33 13.32 -2.61
N GLU A 43 -11.29 13.45 -1.70
CA GLU A 43 -11.06 13.26 -0.27
C GLU A 43 -10.83 11.77 0.03
N LYS A 44 -11.72 10.91 -0.49
CA LYS A 44 -11.58 9.46 -0.41
C LYS A 44 -10.30 8.96 -1.10
N ILE A 45 -9.95 9.52 -2.26
CA ILE A 45 -8.69 9.19 -2.96
C ILE A 45 -7.49 9.49 -2.06
N ARG A 46 -7.44 10.69 -1.44
CA ARG A 46 -6.36 11.08 -0.54
C ARG A 46 -6.28 10.20 0.71
N GLU A 47 -7.41 9.90 1.36
CA GLU A 47 -7.46 9.00 2.51
C GLU A 47 -6.92 7.62 2.15
N THR A 48 -7.33 7.09 0.99
CA THR A 48 -6.88 5.79 0.52
C THR A 48 -5.38 5.78 0.17
N GLN A 49 -4.87 6.87 -0.39
CA GLN A 49 -3.45 7.05 -0.68
C GLN A 49 -2.61 7.06 0.62
N GLU A 50 -3.08 7.68 1.70
CA GLU A 50 -2.42 7.65 3.01
C GLU A 50 -2.40 6.23 3.62
N ARG A 51 -3.51 5.50 3.50
CA ARG A 51 -3.60 4.08 3.91
C ARG A 51 -2.61 3.21 3.13
N ILE A 52 -2.50 3.42 1.82
CA ILE A 52 -1.51 2.73 0.97
C ILE A 52 -0.09 3.05 1.46
N HIS A 53 0.23 4.31 1.72
CA HIS A 53 1.56 4.71 2.18
C HIS A 53 1.93 4.04 3.51
N THR A 54 0.99 3.99 4.44
CA THR A 54 1.15 3.33 5.75
C THR A 54 1.37 1.83 5.59
N ALA A 55 0.56 1.16 4.77
CA ALA A 55 0.71 -0.28 4.50
C ALA A 55 2.04 -0.59 3.79
N THR A 56 2.46 0.28 2.87
CA THR A 56 3.70 0.14 2.10
C THR A 56 4.95 0.27 2.97
N ASN A 57 4.94 1.16 3.96
CA ASN A 57 6.04 1.29 4.93
C ASN A 57 6.26 0.03 5.78
N THR A 58 5.29 -0.88 5.82
CA THR A 58 5.44 -2.20 6.47
C THR A 58 5.88 -3.30 5.52
N SER A 59 6.02 -3.00 4.22
CA SER A 59 6.48 -3.93 3.19
C SER A 59 8.00 -3.90 3.07
N ASN A 60 8.61 -5.08 2.94
CA ASN A 60 10.06 -5.21 2.72
C ASN A 60 10.43 -5.28 1.23
N ASP A 61 9.47 -5.07 0.33
CA ASP A 61 9.69 -5.13 -1.12
C ASP A 61 9.98 -3.73 -1.68
N ASP A 62 11.27 -3.42 -1.88
CA ASP A 62 11.72 -2.12 -2.41
C ASP A 62 11.10 -1.76 -3.77
N ARG A 63 10.82 -2.76 -4.62
CA ARG A 63 10.24 -2.54 -5.95
C ARG A 63 8.78 -2.13 -5.82
N LEU A 64 8.03 -2.81 -4.95
CA LEU A 64 6.64 -2.45 -4.65
C LEU A 64 6.54 -1.05 -4.05
N VAL A 65 7.46 -0.69 -3.15
CA VAL A 65 7.55 0.65 -2.55
C VAL A 65 7.77 1.72 -3.63
N ASP A 66 8.69 1.50 -4.57
CA ASP A 66 8.95 2.43 -5.67
C ASP A 66 7.73 2.59 -6.59
N MET A 67 7.09 1.47 -6.95
CA MET A 67 5.88 1.49 -7.79
C MET A 67 4.73 2.28 -7.14
N ILE A 68 4.57 2.15 -5.82
CA ILE A 68 3.55 2.88 -5.04
C ILE A 68 3.90 4.36 -4.90
N ARG A 69 5.18 4.71 -4.81
CA ARG A 69 5.62 6.11 -4.84
C ARG A 69 5.30 6.76 -6.19
N GLN A 70 5.56 6.05 -7.30
CA GLN A 70 5.19 6.52 -8.64
C GLN A 70 3.67 6.67 -8.78
N LEU A 71 2.90 5.70 -8.26
CA LEU A 71 1.44 5.78 -8.22
C LEU A 71 0.98 7.03 -7.46
N SER A 72 1.50 7.26 -6.25
CA SER A 72 1.17 8.42 -5.43
C SER A 72 1.36 9.73 -6.18
N HIS A 73 2.53 9.89 -6.82
CA HIS A 73 2.83 11.07 -7.63
C HIS A 73 1.87 11.24 -8.82
N GLY A 74 1.45 10.14 -9.45
CA GLY A 74 0.44 10.18 -10.51
C GLY A 74 -0.95 10.58 -10.01
N VAL A 75 -1.35 10.10 -8.84
CA VAL A 75 -2.62 10.46 -8.19
C VAL A 75 -2.63 11.95 -7.83
N ASP A 76 -1.54 12.46 -7.23
CA ASP A 76 -1.39 13.88 -6.92
C ASP A 76 -1.49 14.74 -8.20
N ALA A 77 -0.84 14.33 -9.29
CA ALA A 77 -0.95 15.01 -10.58
C ALA A 77 -2.39 15.00 -11.14
N TYR A 78 -3.12 13.90 -10.96
CA TYR A 78 -4.53 13.82 -11.37
C TYR A 78 -5.43 14.72 -10.51
N MET A 79 -5.14 14.83 -9.22
CA MET A 79 -5.87 15.73 -8.31
C MET A 79 -5.62 17.21 -8.62
N GLU A 80 -4.39 17.55 -9.02
CA GLU A 80 -4.04 18.91 -9.45
C GLU A 80 -4.65 19.25 -10.81
N THR A 81 -4.55 18.32 -11.77
CA THR A 81 -5.10 18.48 -13.12
C THR A 81 -5.84 17.19 -13.51
N PRO A 82 -7.17 17.13 -13.39
CA PRO A 82 -7.95 15.92 -13.66
C PRO A 82 -8.10 15.66 -15.16
N GLU A 83 -6.99 15.27 -15.80
CA GLU A 83 -6.93 14.90 -17.20
C GLU A 83 -7.10 13.39 -17.39
N HIS A 84 -7.82 13.01 -18.44
CA HIS A 84 -8.06 11.61 -18.79
C HIS A 84 -6.75 10.83 -19.00
N THR A 85 -5.75 11.46 -19.64
CA THR A 85 -4.44 10.83 -19.87
C THR A 85 -3.66 10.57 -18.58
N ILE A 86 -3.82 11.42 -17.56
CA ILE A 86 -3.18 11.20 -16.26
C ILE A 86 -3.90 10.07 -15.54
N LEU A 87 -5.24 10.08 -15.52
CA LEU A 87 -6.05 9.01 -14.96
C LEU A 87 -5.71 7.65 -15.57
N GLU A 88 -5.59 7.56 -16.90
CA GLU A 88 -5.22 6.33 -17.59
C GLU A 88 -3.85 5.81 -17.11
N LYS A 89 -2.85 6.69 -16.98
CA LYS A 89 -1.52 6.30 -16.46
C LYS A 89 -1.58 5.82 -15.01
N VAL A 90 -2.37 6.47 -14.17
CA VAL A 90 -2.58 6.08 -12.76
C VAL A 90 -3.21 4.69 -12.68
N LEU A 91 -4.28 4.45 -13.45
CA LEU A 91 -4.96 3.16 -13.51
C LEU A 91 -4.05 2.04 -14.06
N GLN A 92 -3.23 2.33 -15.08
CA GLN A 92 -2.23 1.39 -15.57
C GLN A 92 -1.17 1.04 -14.50
N GLN A 93 -0.74 2.03 -13.71
CA GLN A 93 0.21 1.80 -12.62
C GLN A 93 -0.41 0.95 -11.50
N LEU A 94 -1.66 1.21 -11.13
CA LEU A 94 -2.44 0.38 -10.20
C LEU A 94 -2.50 -1.07 -10.66
N LEU A 95 -2.78 -1.30 -11.94
CA LEU A 95 -2.83 -2.65 -12.51
C LEU A 95 -1.50 -3.37 -12.36
N LYS A 96 -0.37 -2.69 -12.63
CA LYS A 96 0.98 -3.27 -12.46
C LYS A 96 1.23 -3.65 -11.00
N ILE A 97 0.91 -2.77 -10.05
CA ILE A 97 1.07 -3.05 -8.61
C ILE A 97 0.23 -4.26 -8.20
N ARG A 98 -1.02 -4.34 -8.68
CA ARG A 98 -1.93 -5.46 -8.40
C ARG A 98 -1.41 -6.79 -8.94
N VAL A 99 -0.77 -6.77 -10.11
CA VAL A 99 -0.10 -7.96 -10.66
C VAL A 99 1.05 -8.37 -9.74
N GLU A 100 1.97 -7.46 -9.42
CA GLU A 100 3.10 -7.77 -8.53
C GLU A 100 2.65 -8.32 -7.17
N LEU A 101 1.60 -7.75 -6.58
CA LEU A 101 1.01 -8.23 -5.32
C LEU A 101 0.42 -9.64 -5.41
N LYS A 102 0.03 -10.13 -6.59
CA LYS A 102 -0.42 -11.52 -6.79
C LYS A 102 0.73 -12.50 -6.94
N HIS A 103 1.93 -12.01 -7.26
CA HIS A 103 3.14 -12.82 -7.45
C HIS A 103 4.00 -12.94 -6.18
N LEU A 104 3.71 -12.11 -5.16
CA LEU A 104 4.22 -12.20 -3.78
C LEU A 104 3.58 -13.34 -2.99
#